data_AF-A0A7D9LGF8-F1
#
_entry.id   AF-A0A7D9LGF8-F1
#
_cell.length_a   1.000
_cell.length_b   1.000
_cell.length_c   1.000
_cell.angle_alpha   90.00
_cell.angle_beta   90.00
_cell.angle_gamma   90.00
#
_symmetry.space_group_name_H-M   'P 1'
#
loop_
_entity.id
_entity.type
_entity.pdbx_description
1 polymer ?
#
loop_
_entity_poly.entity_id
_entity_poly.type
_entity_poly.pdbx_seq_one_letter_code
_entity_poly.pdbx_strand_id
1 'polypeptide(L)'
;MNVQDLNGTKIVQDGLVLMVAEFMQTFETMWEEMGISSSVHKNRLEVILQYVRSLFVDMLNDEKEFMLELKSSIETYERELLDLANELGEVPYQPEGDIKLVELEKTLRTKLNDWNTEKYQRLKTYKKLEETEEMLCKRLTLPAHDAGIKEVPTKQQLNEIEENIKYMENQLAQGIEQFKTIRLSIFNLWEELEKVPETEFEKDMARDDSEASFVLSKNNLNAMKELKAKVNPSVLISL
;
A
#
# COMPACT_ATOMS: atom_id res chain seq x y z
N MET A 1 -33.26 -3.57 -16.33
CA MET A 1 -33.21 -4.81 -17.13
C MET A 1 -33.29 -4.40 -18.59
N ASN A 2 -32.22 -4.60 -19.36
CA ASN A 2 -32.03 -3.94 -20.65
C ASN A 2 -32.85 -4.66 -21.74
N VAL A 3 -33.57 -3.91 -22.58
CA VAL A 3 -34.51 -4.45 -23.59
C VAL A 3 -33.79 -5.30 -24.65
N GLN A 4 -32.48 -5.10 -24.81
CA GLN A 4 -31.63 -5.88 -25.73
C GLN A 4 -31.40 -7.32 -25.27
N ASP A 5 -31.30 -7.59 -23.97
CA ASP A 5 -31.07 -8.95 -23.44
C ASP A 5 -32.30 -9.85 -23.60
N LEU A 6 -33.50 -9.27 -23.43
CA LEU A 6 -34.76 -9.99 -23.65
C LEU A 6 -34.90 -10.49 -25.10
N ASN A 7 -34.31 -9.78 -26.06
CA ASN A 7 -34.35 -10.17 -27.47
C ASN A 7 -33.41 -11.35 -27.75
N GLY A 8 -32.22 -11.37 -27.10
CA GLY A 8 -31.26 -12.47 -27.22
C GLY A 8 -31.78 -13.79 -26.65
N THR A 9 -32.33 -13.77 -25.45
CA THR A 9 -32.92 -14.98 -24.83
C THR A 9 -34.06 -15.54 -25.67
N LYS A 10 -34.91 -14.68 -26.22
CA LYS A 10 -36.03 -15.10 -27.06
C LYS A 10 -35.56 -15.75 -28.37
N ILE A 11 -34.53 -15.21 -29.02
CA ILE A 11 -33.95 -15.79 -30.23
C ILE A 11 -33.43 -17.22 -29.96
N VAL A 12 -32.72 -17.41 -28.84
CA VAL A 12 -32.21 -18.74 -28.45
C VAL A 12 -33.36 -19.70 -28.15
N GLN A 13 -34.40 -19.24 -27.46
CA GLN A 13 -35.58 -20.04 -27.16
C GLN A 13 -36.28 -20.52 -28.45
N ASP A 14 -36.54 -19.61 -29.38
CA ASP A 14 -37.20 -19.93 -30.65
C ASP A 14 -36.34 -20.90 -31.49
N GLY A 15 -35.02 -20.71 -31.50
CA GLY A 15 -34.07 -21.61 -32.16
C GLY A 15 -34.05 -23.03 -31.55
N LEU A 16 -34.11 -23.15 -30.22
CA LEU A 16 -34.19 -24.45 -29.54
C LEU A 16 -35.49 -25.18 -29.88
N VAL A 17 -36.63 -24.47 -29.91
CA VAL A 17 -37.92 -25.07 -30.28
C VAL A 17 -37.87 -25.61 -31.71
N LEU A 18 -37.33 -24.84 -32.65
CA LEU A 18 -37.20 -25.28 -34.04
C LEU A 18 -36.27 -26.50 -34.17
N MET A 19 -35.10 -26.45 -33.54
CA MET A 19 -34.13 -27.56 -33.54
C MET A 19 -34.75 -28.85 -33.00
N VAL A 20 -35.47 -28.76 -31.87
CA VAL A 20 -36.15 -29.93 -31.28
C VAL A 20 -37.25 -30.43 -32.21
N ALA A 21 -38.02 -29.55 -32.85
CA ALA A 21 -39.07 -29.96 -33.78
C ALA A 21 -38.52 -30.71 -35.00
N GLU A 22 -37.46 -30.20 -35.64
CA GLU A 22 -36.79 -30.85 -36.78
C GLU A 22 -36.18 -32.21 -36.38
N PHE A 23 -35.55 -32.24 -35.20
CA PHE A 23 -34.99 -33.46 -34.62
C PHE A 23 -36.09 -34.52 -34.40
N MET A 24 -37.21 -34.15 -33.79
CA MET A 24 -38.32 -35.06 -33.52
C MET A 24 -38.95 -35.58 -34.82
N GLN A 25 -39.19 -34.72 -35.81
CA GLN A 25 -39.74 -35.12 -37.11
C GLN A 25 -38.86 -36.16 -37.82
N THR A 26 -37.53 -36.00 -37.72
CA THR A 26 -36.57 -36.94 -38.30
C THR A 26 -36.62 -38.29 -37.59
N PHE A 27 -36.69 -38.32 -36.26
CA PHE A 27 -36.85 -39.56 -35.49
C PHE A 27 -38.15 -40.29 -35.79
N GLU A 28 -39.27 -39.56 -35.89
CA GLU A 28 -40.56 -40.13 -36.25
C GLU A 28 -40.51 -40.81 -37.62
N THR A 29 -39.95 -40.13 -38.63
CA THR A 29 -39.81 -40.69 -39.99
C THR A 29 -38.98 -41.98 -39.98
N MET A 30 -37.82 -41.98 -39.32
CA MET A 30 -36.96 -43.16 -39.21
C MET A 30 -37.63 -44.32 -38.45
N TRP A 31 -38.37 -44.02 -37.39
CA TRP A 31 -39.05 -45.05 -36.61
C TRP A 31 -40.25 -45.66 -37.33
N GLU A 32 -40.98 -44.87 -38.12
CA GLU A 32 -42.02 -45.36 -39.02
C GLU A 32 -41.44 -46.31 -40.07
N GLU A 33 -40.33 -45.95 -40.72
CA GLU A 33 -39.64 -46.81 -41.69
C GLU A 33 -39.17 -48.15 -41.07
N MET A 34 -38.72 -48.12 -39.82
CA MET A 34 -38.29 -49.33 -39.10
C MET A 34 -39.44 -50.16 -38.51
N GLY A 35 -40.69 -49.65 -38.52
CA GLY A 35 -41.85 -50.34 -37.93
C GLY A 35 -41.79 -50.47 -36.41
N ILE A 36 -41.16 -49.51 -35.71
CA ILE A 36 -41.02 -49.55 -34.25
C ILE A 36 -42.37 -49.26 -33.59
N SER A 37 -42.68 -49.97 -32.49
CA SER A 37 -43.92 -49.74 -31.74
C SER A 37 -43.91 -48.39 -31.01
N SER A 38 -45.08 -47.76 -30.89
CA SER A 38 -45.26 -46.48 -30.19
C SER A 38 -44.80 -46.52 -28.71
N SER A 39 -44.84 -47.69 -28.07
CA SER A 39 -44.34 -47.86 -26.70
C SER A 39 -42.82 -47.64 -26.59
N VAL A 40 -42.07 -48.08 -27.60
CA VAL A 40 -40.61 -47.91 -27.66
C VAL A 40 -40.26 -46.46 -28.05
N HIS A 41 -41.08 -45.80 -28.88
CA HIS A 41 -40.92 -44.36 -29.18
C HIS A 41 -40.97 -43.56 -27.89
N LYS A 42 -42.03 -43.78 -27.11
CA LYS A 42 -42.24 -43.09 -25.83
C LYS A 42 -41.06 -43.27 -24.89
N ASN A 43 -40.58 -44.51 -24.70
CA ASN A 43 -39.45 -44.78 -23.81
C ASN A 43 -38.17 -44.04 -24.26
N ARG A 44 -37.87 -44.02 -25.57
CA ARG A 44 -36.70 -43.29 -26.10
C ARG A 44 -36.83 -41.79 -25.93
N LEU A 45 -38.01 -41.23 -26.20
CA LEU A 45 -38.29 -39.81 -26.02
C LEU A 45 -38.23 -39.38 -24.54
N GLU A 46 -38.71 -40.23 -23.63
CA GLU A 46 -38.61 -39.98 -22.19
C GLU A 46 -37.15 -39.90 -21.72
N VAL A 47 -36.30 -40.79 -22.21
CA VAL A 47 -34.86 -40.76 -21.92
C VAL A 47 -34.21 -39.47 -22.43
N ILE A 48 -34.49 -39.08 -23.68
CA ILE A 48 -33.98 -37.81 -24.26
C ILE A 48 -34.45 -36.62 -23.44
N LEU A 49 -35.73 -36.57 -23.08
CA LEU A 49 -36.32 -35.50 -22.30
C LEU A 49 -35.70 -35.41 -20.89
N GLN A 50 -35.40 -36.55 -20.26
CA GLN A 50 -34.69 -36.59 -18.98
C GLN A 50 -33.28 -35.99 -19.11
N TYR A 51 -32.52 -36.35 -20.15
CA TYR A 51 -31.19 -35.80 -20.37
C TYR A 51 -31.20 -34.28 -20.62
N VAL A 52 -32.14 -33.79 -21.42
CA VAL A 52 -32.27 -32.33 -21.66
C VAL A 52 -32.66 -31.60 -20.38
N ARG A 53 -33.57 -32.19 -19.58
CA ARG A 53 -33.98 -31.61 -18.29
C ARG A 53 -32.84 -31.57 -17.28
N SER A 54 -32.07 -32.65 -17.15
CA SER A 54 -30.93 -32.67 -16.22
C SER A 54 -29.92 -31.60 -16.61
N LEU A 55 -29.61 -31.47 -17.91
CA LEU A 55 -28.69 -30.45 -18.40
C LEU A 55 -29.14 -29.02 -18.04
N PHE A 56 -30.42 -28.69 -18.20
CA PHE A 56 -30.92 -27.37 -17.80
C PHE A 56 -30.91 -27.16 -16.28
N VAL A 57 -31.19 -28.20 -15.50
CA VAL A 57 -31.09 -28.13 -14.04
C VAL A 57 -29.64 -27.84 -13.63
N ASP A 58 -28.68 -28.53 -14.24
CA ASP A 58 -27.25 -28.35 -13.96
C ASP A 58 -26.81 -26.91 -14.30
N MET A 59 -27.13 -26.41 -15.50
CA MET A 59 -26.82 -25.02 -15.90
C MET A 59 -27.42 -23.98 -14.94
N LEU A 60 -28.67 -24.18 -14.50
CA LEU A 60 -29.32 -23.28 -13.56
C LEU A 60 -28.73 -23.35 -12.15
N ASN A 61 -28.19 -24.50 -11.75
CA ASN A 61 -27.50 -24.64 -10.48
C ASN A 61 -26.14 -23.94 -10.53
N ASP A 62 -25.38 -24.11 -11.61
CA ASP A 62 -24.11 -23.40 -11.83
C ASP A 62 -24.29 -21.87 -11.69
N GLU A 63 -25.32 -21.30 -12.32
CA GLU A 63 -25.61 -19.86 -12.22
C GLU A 63 -26.02 -19.41 -10.81
N LYS A 64 -26.75 -20.26 -10.07
CA LYS A 64 -27.11 -19.97 -8.67
C LYS A 64 -25.89 -20.03 -7.77
N GLU A 65 -25.04 -21.03 -7.95
CA GLU A 65 -23.78 -21.19 -7.20
C GLU A 65 -22.87 -19.99 -7.46
N PHE A 66 -22.68 -19.61 -8.72
CA PHE A 66 -21.93 -18.41 -9.08
C PHE A 66 -22.48 -17.16 -8.40
N MET A 67 -23.81 -16.96 -8.39
CA MET A 67 -24.42 -15.83 -7.70
C MET A 67 -24.21 -15.86 -6.17
N LEU A 68 -24.19 -17.04 -5.54
CA LEU A 68 -23.89 -17.19 -4.11
C LEU A 68 -22.42 -16.88 -3.80
N GLU A 69 -21.50 -17.39 -4.61
CA GLU A 69 -20.06 -17.10 -4.49
C GLU A 69 -19.77 -15.60 -4.64
N LEU A 70 -20.46 -14.95 -5.57
CA LEU A 70 -20.32 -13.51 -5.80
C LEU A 70 -20.76 -12.70 -4.57
N LYS A 71 -21.88 -13.06 -3.94
CA LYS A 71 -22.36 -12.43 -2.71
C LYS A 71 -21.39 -12.66 -1.54
N SER A 72 -20.89 -13.88 -1.39
CA SER A 72 -19.90 -14.22 -0.35
C SER A 72 -18.61 -13.40 -0.51
N SER A 73 -18.13 -13.25 -1.75
CA SER A 73 -16.96 -12.43 -2.07
C SER A 73 -17.20 -10.96 -1.74
N ILE A 74 -18.37 -10.41 -2.08
CA ILE A 74 -18.76 -9.03 -1.74
C ILE A 74 -18.74 -8.82 -0.23
N GLU A 75 -19.40 -9.67 0.56
CA GLU A 75 -19.43 -9.57 2.03
C GLU A 75 -18.02 -9.61 2.64
N THR A 76 -17.15 -10.43 2.07
CA THR A 76 -15.75 -10.54 2.49
C THR A 76 -15.00 -9.24 2.21
N TYR A 77 -15.08 -8.71 0.99
CA TYR A 77 -14.39 -7.47 0.63
C TYR A 77 -14.93 -6.24 1.35
N GLU A 78 -16.24 -6.18 1.63
CA GLU A 78 -16.81 -5.10 2.44
C GLU A 78 -16.23 -5.09 3.86
N ARG A 79 -16.08 -6.26 4.49
CA ARG A 79 -15.46 -6.40 5.81
C ARG A 79 -13.99 -6.00 5.79
N GLU A 80 -13.22 -6.55 4.84
CA GLU A 80 -11.80 -6.25 4.73
C GLU A 80 -11.55 -4.76 4.43
N LEU A 81 -12.39 -4.13 3.61
CA LEU A 81 -12.33 -2.69 3.36
C LEU A 81 -12.68 -1.88 4.63
N LEU A 82 -13.66 -2.31 5.41
CA LEU A 82 -13.99 -1.62 6.66
C LEU A 82 -12.81 -1.67 7.65
N ASP A 83 -12.19 -2.83 7.81
CA ASP A 83 -11.02 -3.01 8.67
C ASP A 83 -9.85 -2.14 8.17
N LEU A 84 -9.58 -2.18 6.87
CA LEU A 84 -8.50 -1.41 6.26
C LEU A 84 -8.74 0.11 6.30
N ALA A 85 -9.99 0.57 6.24
CA ALA A 85 -10.34 1.98 6.43
C ALA A 85 -9.96 2.44 7.84
N ASN A 86 -10.30 1.65 8.86
CA ASN A 86 -9.96 1.96 10.25
C ASN A 86 -8.44 2.00 10.46
N GLU A 87 -7.71 1.03 9.89
CA GLU A 87 -6.25 1.00 9.96
C GLU A 87 -5.59 2.20 9.28
N LEU A 88 -6.08 2.59 8.09
CA LEU A 88 -5.53 3.71 7.33
C LEU A 88 -5.96 5.09 7.84
N GLY A 89 -6.94 5.13 8.76
CA GLY A 89 -7.59 6.37 9.22
C GLY A 89 -8.42 7.03 8.11
N GLU A 90 -8.93 6.26 7.15
CA GLU A 90 -9.73 6.72 6.03
C GLU A 90 -11.22 6.49 6.31
N VAL A 91 -12.09 7.20 5.58
CA VAL A 91 -13.54 6.96 5.68
C VAL A 91 -13.86 5.60 5.03
N PRO A 92 -14.70 4.75 5.66
CA PRO A 92 -15.14 3.49 5.08
C PRO A 92 -15.66 3.66 3.65
N TYR A 93 -15.18 2.82 2.74
CA TYR A 93 -15.56 2.92 1.34
C TYR A 93 -17.02 2.57 1.14
N GLN A 94 -17.75 3.44 0.43
CA GLN A 94 -19.13 3.23 0.04
C GLN A 94 -19.24 3.38 -1.48
N PRO A 95 -19.60 2.31 -2.21
CA PRO A 95 -19.87 2.40 -3.64
C PRO A 95 -21.04 3.35 -3.93
N GLU A 96 -20.90 4.20 -4.95
CA GLU A 96 -21.94 5.17 -5.32
C GLU A 96 -22.97 4.57 -6.30
N GLY A 97 -24.25 4.73 -5.99
CA GLY A 97 -25.36 4.38 -6.88
C GLY A 97 -25.83 2.92 -6.80
N ASP A 98 -26.75 2.55 -7.69
CA ASP A 98 -27.31 1.19 -7.80
C ASP A 98 -26.41 0.32 -8.70
N ILE A 99 -25.32 -0.18 -8.12
CA ILE A 99 -24.34 -1.05 -8.79
C ILE A 99 -24.80 -2.52 -8.73
N LYS A 100 -24.66 -3.25 -9.84
CA LYS A 100 -25.03 -4.68 -9.91
C LYS A 100 -23.92 -5.59 -9.39
N LEU A 101 -24.29 -6.80 -8.95
CA LEU A 101 -23.41 -7.70 -8.18
C LEU A 101 -22.01 -7.89 -8.79
N VAL A 102 -21.91 -8.17 -10.10
CA VAL A 102 -20.61 -8.42 -10.75
C VAL A 102 -19.73 -7.16 -10.75
N GLU A 103 -20.34 -6.01 -11.02
CA GLU A 103 -19.63 -4.73 -11.01
C GLU A 103 -19.27 -4.31 -9.58
N LEU A 104 -20.13 -4.58 -8.61
CA LEU A 104 -19.90 -4.31 -7.19
C LEU A 104 -18.72 -5.12 -6.66
N GLU A 105 -18.70 -6.43 -6.90
CA GLU A 105 -17.57 -7.29 -6.53
C GLU A 105 -16.26 -6.78 -7.13
N LYS A 106 -16.26 -6.50 -8.44
CA LYS A 106 -15.08 -5.98 -9.13
C LYS A 106 -14.60 -4.67 -8.52
N THR A 107 -15.53 -3.77 -8.22
CA THR A 107 -15.24 -2.44 -7.67
C THR A 107 -14.62 -2.56 -6.27
N LEU A 108 -15.21 -3.38 -5.40
CA LEU A 108 -14.70 -3.63 -4.06
C LEU A 108 -13.32 -4.29 -4.11
N ARG A 109 -13.13 -5.32 -4.95
CA ARG A 109 -11.84 -6.00 -5.12
C ARG A 109 -10.74 -5.06 -5.60
N THR A 110 -11.03 -4.22 -6.60
CA THR A 110 -10.07 -3.21 -7.08
C THR A 110 -9.72 -2.22 -5.97
N LYS A 111 -10.73 -1.68 -5.28
CA LYS A 111 -10.51 -0.74 -4.18
C LYS A 111 -9.68 -1.33 -3.04
N LEU A 112 -9.92 -2.59 -2.70
CA LEU A 112 -9.17 -3.32 -1.69
C LEU A 112 -7.71 -3.50 -2.09
N ASN A 113 -7.43 -3.83 -3.34
CA ASN A 113 -6.06 -3.92 -3.85
C ASN A 113 -5.34 -2.56 -3.80
N ASP A 114 -6.03 -1.47 -4.17
CA ASP A 114 -5.46 -0.12 -4.13
C ASP A 114 -5.09 0.28 -2.69
N TRP A 115 -5.98 0.04 -1.73
CA TRP A 115 -5.72 0.35 -0.32
C TRP A 115 -4.64 -0.53 0.31
N ASN A 116 -4.56 -1.81 -0.05
CA ASN A 116 -3.45 -2.67 0.38
C ASN A 116 -2.11 -2.16 -0.17
N THR A 117 -2.10 -1.72 -1.42
CA THR A 117 -0.93 -1.10 -2.04
C THR A 117 -0.55 0.18 -1.29
N GLU A 118 -1.52 1.03 -0.97
CA GLU A 118 -1.31 2.26 -0.20
C GLU A 118 -0.75 1.96 1.21
N LYS A 119 -1.35 1.01 1.95
CA LYS A 119 -0.85 0.57 3.26
C LYS A 119 0.62 0.17 3.19
N TYR A 120 0.98 -0.66 2.20
CA TYR A 120 2.36 -1.08 1.98
C TYR A 120 3.29 0.11 1.72
N GLN A 121 2.88 1.07 0.87
CA GLN A 121 3.70 2.25 0.60
C GLN A 121 3.87 3.13 1.84
N ARG A 122 2.81 3.37 2.63
CA ARG A 122 2.89 4.16 3.86
C ARG A 122 3.87 3.56 4.87
N LEU A 123 3.81 2.24 5.09
CA LEU A 123 4.73 1.52 5.98
C LEU A 123 6.17 1.59 5.47
N LYS A 124 6.38 1.41 4.16
CA LYS A 124 7.70 1.50 3.54
C LYS A 124 8.30 2.90 3.64
N THR A 125 7.49 3.95 3.43
CA THR A 125 7.92 5.34 3.58
C THR A 125 8.26 5.63 5.02
N TYR A 126 7.39 5.26 5.97
CA TYR A 126 7.63 5.45 7.40
C TYR A 126 8.94 4.85 7.86
N LYS A 127 9.23 3.60 7.48
CA LYS A 127 10.50 2.95 7.85
C LYS A 127 11.72 3.75 7.37
N LYS A 128 11.67 4.31 6.16
CA LYS A 128 12.76 5.15 5.65
C LYS A 128 12.90 6.46 6.42
N LEU A 129 11.77 7.09 6.74
CA LEU A 129 11.75 8.33 7.52
C LEU A 129 12.30 8.09 8.93
N GLU A 130 11.88 7.00 9.57
CA GLU A 130 12.37 6.57 10.89
C GLU A 130 13.89 6.34 10.89
N GLU A 131 14.43 5.64 9.88
CA GLU A 131 15.87 5.46 9.71
C GLU A 131 16.61 6.79 9.54
N THR A 132 16.06 7.72 8.73
CA THR A 132 16.64 9.06 8.54
C THR A 132 16.59 9.89 9.83
N GLU A 133 15.45 9.90 10.51
CA GLU A 133 15.28 10.61 11.78
C GLU A 133 16.22 10.08 12.85
N GLU A 134 16.37 8.77 13.01
CA GLU A 134 17.27 8.17 13.99
C GLU A 134 18.73 8.62 13.77
N MET A 135 19.18 8.70 12.52
CA MET A 135 20.51 9.21 12.17
C MET A 135 20.68 10.68 12.54
N LEU A 136 19.68 11.52 12.26
CA LEU A 136 19.70 12.95 12.59
C LEU A 136 19.67 13.18 14.10
N CYS A 137 18.78 12.48 14.82
CA CYS A 137 18.67 12.53 16.28
C CYS A 137 19.98 12.16 16.97
N LYS A 138 20.65 11.10 16.52
CA LYS A 138 21.99 10.71 17.03
C LYS A 138 23.00 11.83 16.83
N ARG A 139 23.06 12.41 15.63
CA ARG A 139 24.07 13.41 15.29
C ARG A 139 23.83 14.77 15.97
N LEU A 140 22.58 15.15 16.17
CA LEU A 140 22.19 16.41 16.83
C LEU A 140 21.96 16.25 18.33
N THR A 141 21.93 15.02 18.84
CA THR A 141 21.55 14.67 20.21
C THR A 141 20.15 15.19 20.57
N LEU A 142 19.21 14.99 19.65
CA LEU A 142 17.79 15.32 19.83
C LEU A 142 16.98 14.05 20.14
N PRO A 143 15.89 14.15 20.92
CA PRO A 143 14.95 13.04 21.06
C PRO A 143 14.26 12.77 19.71
N ALA A 144 13.83 11.52 19.51
CA ALA A 144 12.98 11.16 18.37
C ALA A 144 11.60 11.82 18.51
N HIS A 145 10.96 12.13 17.39
CA HIS A 145 9.61 12.68 17.37
C HIS A 145 8.58 11.59 17.63
N ASP A 146 7.61 11.87 18.50
CA ASP A 146 6.48 10.97 18.74
C ASP A 146 5.24 11.48 17.99
N ALA A 147 5.02 10.93 16.80
CA ALA A 147 3.83 11.22 15.99
C ALA A 147 2.59 10.40 16.41
N GLY A 148 2.64 9.65 17.52
CA GLY A 148 1.51 8.85 18.00
C GLY A 148 1.10 7.72 17.05
N ILE A 149 2.06 7.16 16.32
CA ILE A 149 1.81 6.08 15.35
C ILE A 149 1.55 4.78 16.10
N LYS A 150 0.46 4.10 15.76
CA LYS A 150 0.08 2.82 16.37
C LYS A 150 0.51 1.63 15.51
N GLU A 151 -0.05 1.53 14.31
CA GLU A 151 0.23 0.43 13.38
C GLU A 151 0.58 0.96 12.00
N VAL A 152 -0.39 1.57 11.31
CA VAL A 152 -0.17 2.18 10.00
C VAL A 152 -0.20 3.70 10.15
N PRO A 153 0.82 4.41 9.65
CA PRO A 153 0.84 5.87 9.75
C PRO A 153 -0.18 6.48 8.80
N THR A 154 -0.88 7.50 9.27
CA THR A 154 -1.75 8.33 8.43
C THR A 154 -0.91 9.21 7.51
N LYS A 155 -1.51 9.72 6.43
CA LYS A 155 -0.85 10.70 5.55
C LYS A 155 -0.37 11.94 6.30
N GLN A 156 -1.16 12.40 7.27
CA GLN A 156 -0.82 13.56 8.09
C GLN A 156 0.40 13.28 8.98
N GLN A 157 0.47 12.11 9.63
CA GLN A 157 1.62 11.71 10.45
C GLN A 157 2.90 11.56 9.61
N LEU A 158 2.80 11.00 8.39
CA LEU A 158 3.95 10.94 7.48
C LEU A 158 4.47 12.33 7.13
N ASN A 159 3.58 13.26 6.77
CA ASN A 159 3.96 14.62 6.45
C ASN A 159 4.59 15.34 7.66
N GLU A 160 4.06 15.13 8.86
CA GLU A 160 4.60 15.69 10.11
C GLU A 160 6.05 15.24 10.36
N ILE A 161 6.32 13.93 10.18
CA ILE A 161 7.68 13.39 10.31
C ILE A 161 8.61 13.95 9.22
N GLU A 162 8.14 14.04 7.97
CA GLU A 162 8.91 14.64 6.87
C GLU A 162 9.28 16.11 7.16
N GLU A 163 8.35 16.89 7.69
CA GLU A 163 8.59 18.28 8.08
C GLU A 163 9.60 18.37 9.23
N ASN A 164 9.50 17.48 10.23
CA ASN A 164 10.47 17.42 11.33
C ASN A 164 11.88 17.05 10.84
N ILE A 165 11.99 16.04 9.98
CA ILE A 165 13.26 15.63 9.34
C ILE A 165 13.86 16.81 8.60
N LYS A 166 13.09 17.50 7.77
CA LYS A 166 13.58 18.67 7.02
C LYS A 166 14.06 19.79 7.95
N TYR A 167 13.38 20.00 9.07
CA TYR A 167 13.84 20.94 10.09
C TYR A 167 15.19 20.50 10.68
N MET A 168 15.34 19.22 11.04
CA MET A 168 16.59 18.66 11.57
C MET A 168 17.73 18.69 10.57
N GLU A 169 17.48 18.39 9.29
CA GLU A 169 18.48 18.51 8.22
C GLU A 169 19.01 19.94 8.09
N ASN A 170 18.13 20.94 8.19
CA ASN A 170 18.53 22.34 8.19
C ASN A 170 19.38 22.70 9.42
N GLN A 171 19.01 22.20 10.61
CA GLN A 171 19.82 22.39 11.82
C GLN A 171 21.19 21.71 11.70
N LEU A 172 21.24 20.51 11.10
CA LEU A 172 22.46 19.79 10.86
C LEU A 172 23.38 20.55 9.90
N ALA A 173 22.84 21.05 8.79
CA ALA A 173 23.60 21.85 7.83
C ALA A 173 24.21 23.10 8.49
N GLN A 174 23.42 23.83 9.29
CA GLN A 174 23.91 24.98 10.04
C GLN A 174 24.99 24.57 11.07
N GLY A 175 24.81 23.44 11.75
CA GLY A 175 25.77 22.88 12.69
C GLY A 175 27.10 22.51 12.02
N ILE A 176 27.06 21.89 10.85
CA ILE A 176 28.25 21.53 10.06
C ILE A 176 29.04 22.79 9.65
N GLU A 177 28.36 23.83 9.16
CA GLU A 177 29.03 25.07 8.76
C GLU A 177 29.66 25.81 9.96
N GLN A 178 28.97 25.82 11.11
CA GLN A 178 29.55 26.34 12.35
C GLN A 178 30.77 25.52 12.79
N PHE A 179 30.66 24.20 12.75
CA PHE A 179 31.74 23.28 13.09
C PHE A 179 32.97 23.53 12.23
N LYS A 180 32.83 23.56 10.90
CA LYS A 180 33.93 23.87 9.96
C LYS A 180 34.61 25.19 10.29
N THR A 181 33.82 26.24 10.48
CA THR A 181 34.32 27.60 10.73
C THR A 181 35.12 27.66 12.04
N ILE A 182 34.58 27.07 13.12
CA ILE A 182 35.26 27.07 14.43
C ILE A 182 36.49 26.16 14.39
N ARG A 183 36.38 24.97 13.81
CA ARG A 183 37.46 23.99 13.68
C ARG A 183 38.66 24.58 12.93
N LEU A 184 38.43 25.21 11.77
CA LEU A 184 39.50 25.87 11.00
C LEU A 184 40.19 26.96 11.82
N SER A 185 39.41 27.77 12.54
CA SER A 185 39.97 28.82 13.40
C SER A 185 40.80 28.27 14.56
N ILE A 186 40.42 27.12 15.14
CA ILE A 186 41.20 26.48 16.19
C ILE A 186 42.49 25.90 15.63
N PHE A 187 42.44 25.24 14.46
CA PHE A 187 43.63 24.70 13.82
C PHE A 187 44.67 25.77 13.50
N ASN A 188 44.24 26.91 12.94
CA ASN A 188 45.14 28.03 12.66
C ASN A 188 45.80 28.54 13.95
N LEU A 189 45.03 28.68 15.04
CA LEU A 189 45.57 29.10 16.33
C LEU A 189 46.51 28.07 16.94
N TRP A 190 46.24 26.77 16.78
CA TRP A 190 47.15 25.71 17.23
C TRP A 190 48.45 25.73 16.45
N GLU A 191 48.40 25.94 15.14
CA GLU A 191 49.60 26.08 14.31
C GLU A 191 50.44 27.30 14.72
N GLU A 192 49.81 28.48 14.87
CA GLU A 192 50.47 29.72 15.31
C GLU A 192 51.13 29.61 16.69
N LEU A 193 50.54 28.83 17.59
CA LEU A 193 51.00 28.66 18.97
C LEU A 193 51.83 27.38 19.19
N GLU A 194 52.12 26.64 18.12
CA GLU A 194 52.79 25.33 18.17
C GLU A 194 52.14 24.34 19.16
N LYS A 195 50.81 24.38 19.26
CA LYS A 195 50.00 23.49 20.12
C LYS A 195 49.42 22.33 19.32
N VAL A 196 49.07 21.26 20.04
CA VAL A 196 48.41 20.07 19.47
C VAL A 196 47.17 19.70 20.30
N PRO A 197 46.20 18.96 19.73
CA PRO A 197 45.06 18.42 20.47
C PRO A 197 45.49 17.60 21.70
N GLU A 198 45.05 17.98 22.90
CA GLU A 198 45.41 17.29 24.14
C GLU A 198 44.26 16.41 24.66
N THR A 199 43.05 16.94 24.67
CA THR A 199 41.86 16.25 25.21
C THR A 199 41.24 15.31 24.19
N GLU A 200 40.51 14.28 24.66
CA GLU A 200 39.78 13.38 23.75
C GLU A 200 38.76 14.12 22.89
N PHE A 201 38.14 15.19 23.41
CA PHE A 201 37.26 16.06 22.64
C PHE A 201 38.00 16.78 21.51
N GLU A 202 39.18 17.33 21.78
CA GLU A 202 40.02 17.99 20.77
C GLU A 202 40.49 17.01 19.70
N LYS A 203 40.90 15.80 20.11
CA LYS A 203 41.30 14.75 19.18
C LYS A 203 40.12 14.27 18.32
N ASP A 204 38.95 14.10 18.91
CA ASP A 204 37.71 13.74 18.20
C ASP A 204 37.31 14.81 17.19
N MET A 205 37.44 16.10 17.54
CA MET A 205 37.22 17.22 16.62
C MET A 205 38.31 17.30 15.52
N ALA A 206 39.54 16.88 15.82
CA ALA A 206 40.67 17.04 14.92
C ALA A 206 40.73 16.00 13.81
N ARG A 207 40.08 14.83 13.93
CA ARG A 207 40.14 13.75 12.93
C ARG A 207 39.68 14.19 11.54
N ASP A 208 40.19 13.54 10.51
CA ASP A 208 39.86 13.86 9.11
C ASP A 208 38.36 13.67 8.80
N ASP A 209 37.73 12.66 9.40
CA ASP A 209 36.32 12.31 9.19
C ASP A 209 35.34 13.08 10.09
N SER A 210 35.83 13.94 10.99
CA SER A 210 35.02 14.61 12.02
C SER A 210 33.87 15.42 11.44
N GLU A 211 34.03 16.00 10.25
CA GLU A 211 32.91 16.71 9.61
C GLU A 211 31.68 15.81 9.45
N ALA A 212 31.87 14.53 9.13
CA ALA A 212 30.82 13.55 8.90
C ALA A 212 30.37 12.82 10.19
N SER A 213 31.27 12.63 11.15
CA SER A 213 31.03 11.78 12.33
C SER A 213 30.88 12.53 13.66
N PHE A 214 31.32 13.78 13.75
CA PHE A 214 31.27 14.55 14.99
C PHE A 214 29.83 14.84 15.42
N VAL A 215 29.56 14.69 16.71
CA VAL A 215 28.25 14.95 17.30
C VAL A 215 28.05 16.46 17.43
N LEU A 216 27.11 17.00 16.67
CA LEU A 216 26.81 18.43 16.54
C LEU A 216 25.76 18.90 17.55
N SER A 217 25.88 18.43 18.80
CA SER A 217 25.03 18.89 19.89
C SER A 217 25.32 20.36 20.22
N LYS A 218 24.33 21.06 20.80
CA LYS A 218 24.53 22.42 21.30
C LYS A 218 25.69 22.52 22.30
N ASN A 219 25.86 21.50 23.13
CA ASN A 219 26.94 21.43 24.12
C ASN A 219 28.31 21.32 23.45
N ASN A 220 28.45 20.43 22.45
CA ASN A 220 29.72 20.26 21.74
C ASN A 220 30.09 21.52 20.94
N LEU A 221 29.13 22.13 20.25
CA LEU A 221 29.38 23.39 19.52
C LEU A 221 29.77 24.54 20.47
N ASN A 222 29.20 24.60 21.67
CA ASN A 222 29.60 25.58 22.68
C ASN A 222 31.00 25.28 23.25
N ALA A 223 31.31 24.01 23.52
CA ALA A 223 32.63 23.59 23.97
C ALA A 223 33.72 23.96 22.95
N MET A 224 33.45 23.84 21.64
CA MET A 224 34.37 24.32 20.61
C MET A 224 34.56 25.85 20.65
N LYS A 225 33.49 26.63 20.87
CA LYS A 225 33.60 28.10 20.99
C LYS A 225 34.43 28.48 22.21
N GLU A 226 34.23 27.80 23.34
CA GLU A 226 35.03 27.99 24.56
C GLU A 226 36.49 27.61 24.35
N LEU A 227 36.76 26.49 23.67
CA LEU A 227 38.11 26.08 23.31
C LEU A 227 38.79 27.14 22.44
N LYS A 228 38.11 27.62 21.38
CA LYS A 228 38.62 28.71 20.54
C LYS A 228 38.95 29.96 21.38
N ALA A 229 38.11 30.33 22.34
CA ALA A 229 38.36 31.47 23.22
C ALA A 229 39.56 31.26 24.15
N LYS A 230 39.74 30.05 24.70
CA LYS A 230 40.88 29.68 25.56
C LYS A 230 42.21 29.68 24.81
N VAL A 231 42.20 29.27 23.54
CA VAL A 231 43.42 29.21 22.71
C VAL A 231 43.77 30.59 22.15
N ASN A 232 42.82 31.52 22.03
CA ASN A 232 43.07 32.87 21.51
C ASN A 232 43.93 33.73 22.48
N PRO A 233 45.15 34.14 22.08
CA PRO A 233 46.07 34.88 22.95
C PRO A 233 45.59 36.29 23.34
N SER A 234 44.61 36.89 22.63
CA SER A 234 44.07 38.21 22.99
C SER A 234 43.32 38.26 24.33
N VAL A 235 42.94 37.10 24.88
CA VAL A 235 42.26 37.02 26.20
C VAL A 235 43.26 37.09 27.36
N LEU A 236 44.55 36.77 27.14
CA LEU A 236 45.57 36.75 28.18
C LEU A 236 46.28 38.10 28.42
N ILE A 237 45.98 39.14 27.63
CA ILE A 237 46.62 40.47 27.76
C ILE A 237 45.75 41.45 28.58
N SER A 238 44.59 41.01 29.10
CA SER A 238 43.61 41.88 29.81
C SER A 238 43.48 41.64 31.32
N LEU A 239 44.42 40.94 31.97
CA LEU A 239 44.51 40.79 33.43
C LEU A 239 45.87 41.28 33.92
#